data_AF-A0A9E1X3R0-F1
#
_entry.id   AF-A0A9E1X3R0-F1
#
_cell.length_a   1.000
_cell.length_b   1.000
_cell.length_c   1.000
_cell.angle_alpha   90.00
_cell.angle_beta   90.00
_cell.angle_gamma   90.00
#
_symmetry.space_group_name_H-M   'P 1'
#
loop_
_entity.id
_entity.type
_entity.pdbx_description
1 polymer ?
#
loop_
_entity_poly.entity_id
_entity_poly.type
_entity_poly.pdbx_seq_one_letter_code
_entity_poly.pdbx_strand_id
1 'polypeptide(L)'
;LYRNSYAYHGVHPFYMWYWGSHALQHLGRVIIVGGDPAAVRRMGFQSASTLQDALEMASDVVGPQPTITHMKNPPILMADVT
;
A
#
# COMPACT_ATOMS: atom_id res chain seq x y z
N LEU A 1 -21.34 9.81 10.38
CA LEU A 1 -19.94 9.82 9.92
C LEU A 1 -19.75 10.62 8.63
N TYR A 2 -20.11 10.14 7.43
CA TYR A 2 -19.93 10.97 6.21
C TYR A 2 -20.96 12.10 6.09
N ARG A 3 -22.27 11.79 6.13
CA ARG A 3 -23.34 12.79 5.89
C ARG A 3 -23.49 13.82 7.03
N ASN A 4 -23.22 13.40 8.27
CA ASN A 4 -23.55 14.17 9.47
C ASN A 4 -22.31 14.47 10.36
N SER A 5 -21.09 14.20 9.87
CA SER A 5 -19.84 14.36 10.66
C SER A 5 -18.66 14.60 9.69
N TYR A 6 -17.41 14.34 10.11
CA TYR A 6 -16.19 14.64 9.34
C TYR A 6 -15.54 13.43 8.65
N ALA A 7 -16.25 12.33 8.44
CA ALA A 7 -15.65 11.18 7.77
C ALA A 7 -15.62 11.37 6.25
N TYR A 8 -14.65 10.76 5.58
CA TYR A 8 -14.63 10.69 4.11
C TYR A 8 -15.88 10.01 3.55
N HIS A 9 -16.27 10.38 2.33
CA HIS A 9 -17.26 9.63 1.57
C HIS A 9 -16.75 8.19 1.39
N GLY A 10 -17.64 7.19 1.45
CA GLY A 10 -17.29 5.79 1.22
C GLY A 10 -16.64 5.49 -0.14
N VAL A 11 -16.64 6.44 -1.10
CA VAL A 11 -15.96 6.29 -2.40
C VAL A 11 -14.46 6.66 -2.31
N HIS A 12 -14.07 7.43 -1.30
CA HIS A 12 -12.72 7.93 -1.13
C HIS A 12 -11.61 6.85 -1.19
N PRO A 13 -11.72 5.68 -0.51
CA PRO A 13 -10.69 4.65 -0.62
C PRO A 13 -10.51 4.12 -2.05
N PHE A 14 -11.56 4.11 -2.87
CA PHE A 14 -11.47 3.69 -4.28
C PHE A 14 -10.73 4.74 -5.13
N TYR A 15 -10.89 6.03 -4.83
CA TYR A 15 -10.08 7.08 -5.47
C TYR A 15 -8.60 6.95 -5.09
N MET A 16 -8.30 6.68 -3.82
CA MET A 16 -6.91 6.48 -3.38
C MET A 16 -6.27 5.28 -4.08
N TRP A 17 -7.00 4.17 -4.20
CA TRP A 17 -6.52 3.01 -4.95
C TRP A 17 -6.34 3.31 -6.45
N TYR A 18 -7.33 3.96 -7.07
CA TYR A 18 -7.27 4.34 -8.47
C TYR A 18 -6.11 5.29 -8.78
N TRP A 19 -5.76 6.22 -7.88
CA TRP A 19 -4.59 7.08 -8.05
C TRP A 19 -3.28 6.30 -8.19
N GLY A 20 -3.19 5.13 -7.54
CA GLY A 20 -2.06 4.22 -7.69
C GLY A 20 -1.94 3.61 -9.09
N SER A 21 -2.99 3.60 -9.91
CA SER A 21 -3.03 2.91 -11.21
C SER A 21 -1.91 3.36 -12.17
N HIS A 22 -1.58 4.65 -12.20
CA HIS A 22 -0.49 5.15 -13.01
C HIS A 22 0.86 4.58 -12.54
N ALA A 23 1.11 4.53 -11.23
CA ALA A 23 2.33 3.91 -10.70
C ALA A 23 2.38 2.41 -11.03
N LEU A 24 1.26 1.69 -10.98
CA LEU A 24 1.19 0.27 -11.29
C LEU A 24 1.58 -0.08 -12.73
N GLN A 25 1.53 0.88 -13.67
CA GLN A 25 2.04 0.68 -15.04
C GLN A 25 3.56 0.59 -15.11
N HIS A 26 4.27 1.03 -14.07
CA HIS A 26 5.72 1.09 -14.01
C HIS A 26 6.33 0.16 -12.96
N LEU A 27 5.52 -0.37 -12.04
CA LEU A 27 5.96 -1.26 -10.98
C LEU A 27 5.84 -2.72 -11.43
N GLY A 28 6.89 -3.52 -11.19
CA GLY A 28 6.86 -4.96 -11.47
C GLY A 28 6.03 -5.77 -10.47
N ARG A 29 5.97 -5.32 -9.20
CA ARG A 29 5.25 -5.99 -8.11
C ARG A 29 4.99 -5.02 -6.96
N VAL A 30 3.83 -5.12 -6.33
CA VAL A 30 3.48 -4.40 -5.09
C VAL A 30 3.20 -5.41 -4.00
N ILE A 31 3.94 -5.31 -2.89
CA ILE A 31 3.85 -6.22 -1.75
C ILE A 31 3.44 -5.42 -0.52
N ILE A 32 2.34 -5.82 0.11
CA ILE A 32 1.81 -5.21 1.32
C ILE A 32 2.15 -6.09 2.51
N VAL A 33 2.96 -5.56 3.43
CA VAL A 33 3.33 -6.25 4.67
C VAL A 33 2.26 -6.04 5.73
N GLY A 34 1.77 -7.11 6.35
CA GLY A 34 0.80 -7.05 7.46
C GLY A 34 -0.64 -6.66 7.08
N GLY A 35 -0.95 -6.54 5.78
CA GLY A 35 -2.31 -6.32 5.30
C GLY A 35 -3.17 -7.59 5.35
N ASP A 36 -4.51 -7.43 5.43
CA ASP A 36 -5.44 -8.54 5.30
C ASP A 36 -5.24 -9.25 3.93
N PRO A 37 -4.88 -10.55 3.90
CA PRO A 37 -4.51 -11.21 2.65
C PRO A 37 -5.64 -11.25 1.61
N ALA A 38 -6.91 -11.33 2.04
CA ALA A 38 -8.04 -11.36 1.12
C ALA A 38 -8.25 -9.99 0.46
N ALA A 39 -8.20 -8.91 1.24
CA ALA A 39 -8.28 -7.55 0.73
C ALA A 39 -7.11 -7.22 -0.20
N VAL A 40 -5.87 -7.52 0.21
CA VAL A 40 -4.66 -7.24 -0.60
C VAL A 40 -4.75 -7.89 -1.98
N ARG A 41 -5.15 -9.17 -2.05
CA ARG A 41 -5.36 -9.87 -3.33
C ARG A 41 -6.48 -9.25 -4.16
N ARG A 42 -7.60 -8.87 -3.53
CA ARG A 42 -8.73 -8.24 -4.22
C ARG A 42 -8.37 -6.88 -4.83
N MET A 43 -7.36 -6.21 -4.27
CA MET A 43 -6.81 -4.95 -4.77
C MET A 43 -5.72 -5.13 -5.83
N GLY A 44 -5.35 -6.38 -6.18
CA GLY A 44 -4.36 -6.68 -7.21
C GLY A 44 -2.90 -6.72 -6.72
N PHE A 45 -2.67 -6.84 -5.41
CA PHE A 45 -1.33 -6.83 -4.80
C PHE A 45 -1.01 -8.19 -4.17
N GLN A 46 0.24 -8.36 -3.73
CA GLN A 46 0.67 -9.54 -2.96
C GLN A 46 0.81 -9.20 -1.47
N SER A 47 0.47 -10.15 -0.60
CA SER A 47 0.59 -9.98 0.85
C SER A 47 1.82 -10.70 1.39
N ALA A 48 2.53 -10.08 2.31
CA ALA A 48 3.60 -10.69 3.09
C ALA A 48 3.35 -10.53 4.60
N SER A 49 3.79 -11.50 5.40
CA SER A 49 3.70 -11.43 6.86
C SER A 49 4.78 -10.54 7.47
N THR A 50 5.98 -10.56 6.88
CA THR A 50 7.13 -9.79 7.36
C THR A 50 7.79 -9.00 6.24
N LEU A 51 8.62 -8.02 6.60
CA LEU A 51 9.44 -7.29 5.63
C LEU A 51 10.48 -8.21 4.97
N GLN A 52 10.98 -9.21 5.69
CA GLN A 52 11.93 -10.17 5.15
C GLN A 52 11.30 -10.99 4.02
N ASP A 53 10.10 -11.53 4.25
CA ASP A 53 9.35 -12.28 3.22
C ASP A 53 9.09 -11.38 2.00
N ALA A 54 8.75 -10.11 2.21
CA ALA A 54 8.52 -9.17 1.12
C ALA A 54 9.77 -8.91 0.28
N LEU A 55 10.95 -8.80 0.91
CA LEU A 55 12.22 -8.62 0.20
C LEU A 55 12.63 -9.89 -0.56
N GLU A 56 12.40 -11.06 0.02
CA GLU A 56 12.61 -12.34 -0.66
C GLU A 56 11.71 -12.45 -1.90
N MET A 57 10.40 -12.21 -1.74
CA MET A 57 9.44 -12.18 -2.84
C MET A 57 9.78 -11.12 -3.90
N ALA A 58 10.33 -9.97 -3.52
CA ALA A 58 10.74 -8.94 -4.49
C ALA A 58 11.90 -9.42 -5.37
N SER A 59 12.79 -10.28 -4.83
CA SER A 59 13.99 -10.76 -5.52
C SER A 59 13.66 -11.58 -6.78
N ASP A 60 12.48 -12.20 -6.87
CA ASP A 60 11.97 -12.85 -8.09
C ASP A 60 11.88 -11.89 -9.29
N VAL A 61 11.68 -10.60 -9.00
CA VAL A 61 11.41 -9.56 -10.00
C VAL A 61 12.64 -8.70 -10.25
N VAL A 62 13.39 -8.34 -9.20
CA VAL A 62 14.52 -7.40 -9.29
C VAL A 62 15.89 -8.07 -9.19
N GLY A 63 15.94 -9.40 -9.00
CA GLY A 63 17.17 -10.16 -8.81
C GLY A 63 17.67 -10.15 -7.37
N PRO A 64 18.74 -10.91 -7.07
CA PRO A 64 19.18 -11.21 -5.70
C PRO A 64 19.99 -10.09 -5.01
N GLN A 65 20.46 -9.08 -5.74
CA GLN A 65 21.27 -7.98 -5.18
C GLN A 65 20.74 -6.60 -5.66
N PRO A 66 19.51 -6.22 -5.29
CA PRO A 66 18.95 -4.93 -5.68
C PRO A 66 19.51 -3.79 -4.82
N THR A 67 19.51 -2.57 -5.36
CA THR A 67 19.63 -1.35 -4.55
C THR A 67 18.27 -0.99 -3.95
N ILE A 68 18.24 -0.64 -2.66
CA ILE A 68 17.00 -0.33 -1.95
C ILE A 68 16.90 1.18 -1.71
N THR A 69 15.77 1.77 -2.11
CA THR A 69 15.37 3.12 -1.70
C THR A 69 14.34 3.02 -0.58
N HIS A 70 14.62 3.64 0.56
CA HIS A 70 13.69 3.71 1.70
C HIS A 70 13.14 5.12 1.86
N MET A 71 11.83 5.27 1.67
CA MET A 71 11.13 6.53 1.91
C MET A 71 10.59 6.54 3.36
N LYS A 72 11.10 7.46 4.17
CA LYS A 72 10.61 7.70 5.54
C LYS A 72 9.87 9.03 5.57
N ASN A 73 8.54 8.99 5.53
CA ASN A 73 7.67 10.16 5.65
C ASN A 73 6.82 10.10 6.93
N PRO A 74 6.49 11.25 7.56
CA PRO A 74 5.50 11.28 8.62
C PRO A 74 4.10 10.99 8.04
N PRO A 75 3.13 10.50 8.85
CA PRO A 75 1.75 10.37 8.43
C PRO A 75 1.19 11.70 7.90
N ILE A 76 0.43 11.64 6.79
CA ILE A 76 -0.07 12.83 6.07
C ILE A 76 -0.95 13.74 6.95
N LEU A 77 -1.61 13.19 7.97
CA LEU A 77 -2.25 13.94 9.05
C LEU A 77 -2.53 13.00 10.23
N MET A 78 -1.99 13.30 11.41
CA MET A 78 -2.55 12.82 12.68
C MET A 78 -2.84 14.04 13.53
N ALA A 79 -4.12 14.35 13.70
CA ALA A 79 -4.57 15.38 14.62
C ALA A 79 -5.29 14.70 15.79
N ASP A 80 -4.86 15.03 17.00
CA ASP A 80 -5.64 14.75 18.20
C ASP A 80 -6.70 15.85 18.33
N VAL A 81 -7.96 15.47 18.47
CA VAL A 81 -9.07 16.43 18.60
C VAL A 81 -9.66 16.22 19.99
N THR A 82 -9.37 17.17 20.88
CA THR A 82 -9.96 17.27 22.23
C THR A 82 -11.32 17.94 22.22
#